data_AF-A0A6D0IH69-F1
#
_entry.id   AF-A0A6D0IH69-F1
#
_cell.length_a   1.000
_cell.length_b   1.000
_cell.length_c   1.000
_cell.angle_alpha   90.00
_cell.angle_beta   90.00
_cell.angle_gamma   90.00
#
_symmetry.space_group_name_H-M   'P 1'
#
loop_
_entity.id
_entity.type
_entity.pdbx_description
1 polymer ?
#
loop_
_entity_poly.entity_id
_entity_poly.type
_entity_poly.pdbx_seq_one_letter_code
_entity_poly.pdbx_strand_id
1 'polypeptide(L)'
;AGIAMALNVLGKQFDKLLNVTLCYPDNNRQPFFDMLSGKLTRIVVHVDLQPIADELHGDYINDKSFKRHFQQWLNSLWQEKDRLLTSLMSSQRQNK
;
A
#
# COMPACT_ATOMS: atom_id res chain seq x y z
N ALA A 1 -3.96 8.09 9.71
CA ALA A 1 -5.30 8.66 10.01
C ALA A 1 -6.26 8.58 8.81
N GLY A 2 -5.83 8.82 7.56
CA GLY A 2 -6.73 8.86 6.39
C GLY A 2 -7.48 7.55 6.06
N ILE A 3 -6.77 6.42 5.96
CA ILE A 3 -7.39 5.13 5.60
C ILE A 3 -8.46 4.72 6.62
N ALA A 4 -8.18 4.92 7.91
CA ALA A 4 -9.12 4.65 8.99
C ALA A 4 -10.41 5.50 8.91
N MET A 5 -10.29 6.77 8.51
CA MET A 5 -11.46 7.63 8.34
C MET A 5 -12.30 7.21 7.13
N ALA A 6 -11.66 6.89 6.01
CA ALA A 6 -12.34 6.39 4.82
C ALA A 6 -13.10 5.08 5.12
N LEU A 7 -12.48 4.16 5.86
CA LEU A 7 -13.11 2.92 6.29
C LEU A 7 -14.28 3.15 7.25
N ASN A 8 -14.18 4.10 8.17
CA ASN A 8 -15.29 4.39 9.07
C ASN A 8 -16.50 5.01 8.34
N VAL A 9 -16.24 5.84 7.33
CA VAL A 9 -17.30 6.49 6.54
C VAL A 9 -17.96 5.51 5.58
N LEU A 10 -17.18 4.68 4.91
CA LEU A 10 -17.68 3.74 3.90
C LEU A 10 -18.11 2.40 4.50
N GLY A 11 -17.60 2.06 5.69
CA GLY A 11 -18.02 0.93 6.51
C GLY A 11 -18.18 -0.36 5.71
N LYS A 12 -19.41 -0.88 5.72
CA LYS A 12 -19.81 -2.15 5.07
C LYS A 12 -19.84 -2.11 3.54
N GLN A 13 -19.59 -0.96 2.90
CA GLN A 13 -19.53 -0.84 1.44
C GLN A 13 -18.12 -1.13 0.88
N PHE A 14 -17.16 -1.47 1.75
CA PHE A 14 -15.81 -1.82 1.37
C PHE A 14 -15.67 -3.34 1.17
N ASP A 15 -16.00 -3.82 -0.03
CA ASP A 15 -15.91 -5.25 -0.36
C ASP A 15 -14.48 -5.70 -0.70
N LYS A 16 -13.69 -4.81 -1.31
CA LYS A 16 -12.35 -5.11 -1.86
C LYS A 16 -11.40 -3.95 -1.64
N LEU A 17 -10.17 -4.27 -1.25
CA LEU A 17 -9.07 -3.32 -1.13
C LEU A 17 -8.19 -3.41 -2.39
N LEU A 18 -8.06 -2.28 -3.08
CA LEU A 18 -7.09 -2.16 -4.16
C LEU A 18 -5.73 -1.74 -3.57
N ASN A 19 -4.81 -2.69 -3.46
CA ASN A 19 -3.47 -2.47 -2.98
C ASN A 19 -2.53 -2.17 -4.15
N VAL A 20 -2.19 -0.90 -4.33
CA VAL A 20 -1.24 -0.47 -5.37
C VAL A 20 0.12 -0.15 -4.75
N THR A 21 1.17 -0.70 -5.35
CA THR A 21 2.57 -0.42 -5.02
C THR A 21 3.26 0.15 -6.26
N LEU A 22 3.84 1.33 -6.12
CA LEU A 22 4.59 2.01 -7.18
C LEU A 22 6.08 1.98 -6.83
N CYS A 23 6.90 1.49 -7.75
CA CYS A 23 8.35 1.46 -7.61
C CYS A 23 9.00 2.24 -8.77
N TYR A 24 9.95 3.12 -8.43
CA TYR A 24 10.71 3.93 -9.37
C TYR A 24 12.18 3.50 -9.36
N PRO A 25 12.53 2.37 -10.00
CA PRO A 25 13.84 1.73 -9.82
C PRO A 25 15.01 2.62 -10.27
N ASP A 26 14.83 3.36 -11.36
CA ASP A 26 15.87 4.16 -12.00
C ASP A 26 15.95 5.60 -11.47
N ASN A 27 14.90 6.08 -10.79
CA ASN A 27 14.74 7.46 -10.32
C ASN A 27 14.47 7.50 -8.80
N ASN A 28 15.28 6.76 -8.02
CA ASN A 28 15.00 6.52 -6.60
C ASN A 28 15.29 7.72 -5.68
N ARG A 29 16.04 8.74 -6.14
CA ARG A 29 16.41 9.92 -5.34
C ARG A 29 15.39 11.06 -5.43
N GLN A 30 14.84 11.32 -6.62
CA GLN A 30 13.92 12.44 -6.85
C GLN A 30 12.81 12.07 -7.86
N PRO A 31 12.00 11.04 -7.59
CA PRO A 31 11.01 10.54 -8.54
C PRO A 31 10.00 11.62 -8.98
N PHE A 32 9.61 12.53 -8.07
CA PHE A 32 8.68 13.61 -8.37
C PHE A 32 9.28 14.68 -9.31
N PHE A 33 10.52 15.13 -9.04
CA PHE A 33 11.19 16.10 -9.91
C PHE A 33 11.59 15.49 -11.25
N ASP A 34 11.99 14.22 -11.27
CA ASP A 34 12.29 13.49 -12.50
C ASP A 34 11.04 13.32 -13.36
N MET A 35 9.87 13.12 -12.76
CA MET A 35 8.59 13.15 -13.47
C MET A 35 8.30 14.53 -14.07
N LEU A 36 8.41 15.61 -13.29
CA LEU A 36 8.16 16.97 -13.78
C LEU A 36 9.15 17.43 -14.86
N SER A 37 10.39 16.94 -14.81
CA SER A 37 11.45 17.28 -15.77
C SER A 37 11.52 16.33 -16.98
N GLY A 38 10.61 15.36 -17.09
CA GLY A 38 10.57 14.39 -18.19
C GLY A 38 11.70 13.35 -18.16
N LYS A 39 12.41 13.21 -17.04
CA LYS A 39 13.53 12.27 -16.83
C LYS A 39 13.10 10.96 -16.17
N LEU A 40 11.81 10.80 -15.91
CA LEU A 40 11.27 9.56 -15.38
C LEU A 40 11.36 8.47 -16.45
N THR A 41 12.25 7.51 -16.23
CA THR A 41 12.57 6.48 -17.24
C THR A 41 11.67 5.26 -17.13
N ARG A 42 11.35 4.84 -15.91
CA ARG A 42 10.57 3.62 -15.68
C ARG A 42 9.76 3.67 -14.38
N ILE A 43 8.54 3.15 -14.46
CA ILE A 43 7.66 2.93 -13.31
C ILE A 43 7.26 1.45 -13.32
N VAL A 44 7.46 0.77 -12.19
CA VAL A 44 6.94 -0.58 -11.97
C VAL A 44 5.71 -0.46 -11.07
N VAL A 45 4.56 -0.88 -11.61
CA VAL A 45 3.28 -0.86 -10.88
C VAL A 45 2.93 -2.30 -10.52
N HIS A 46 2.74 -2.55 -9.23
CA HIS A 46 2.18 -3.80 -8.75
C HIS A 46 0.80 -3.52 -8.17
N VAL A 47 -0.20 -4.23 -8.67
CA VAL A 47 -1.59 -4.08 -8.25
C VAL A 47 -2.04 -5.43 -7.71
N ASP A 48 -2.46 -5.44 -6.46
CA ASP A 48 -3.09 -6.59 -5.83
C ASP A 48 -4.49 -6.19 -5.37
N LEU A 49 -5.47 -7.04 -5.66
CA LEU A 49 -6.84 -6.84 -5.23
C LEU A 49 -7.13 -7.84 -4.13
N GLN A 50 -7.13 -7.34 -2.89
CA GLN A 50 -7.31 -8.18 -1.72
C GLN A 50 -8.76 -8.10 -1.25
N PRO A 51 -9.45 -9.23 -1.01
CA PRO A 51 -10.73 -9.21 -0.34
C PRO A 51 -10.52 -8.63 1.06
N ILE A 52 -11.37 -7.70 1.46
CA ILE A 52 -11.38 -7.25 2.84
C ILE A 52 -12.01 -8.37 3.64
N ALA A 53 -11.23 -9.00 4.52
CA ALA A 53 -11.74 -10.03 5.41
C ALA A 53 -12.89 -9.44 6.26
N ASP A 54 -13.94 -10.22 6.52
CA ASP A 54 -15.09 -9.78 7.33
C ASP A 54 -14.66 -9.29 8.73
N GLU A 55 -13.48 -9.73 9.20
CA GLU A 55 -12.82 -9.28 10.43
C GLU A 55 -12.44 -7.79 10.44
N LEU A 56 -12.41 -7.15 9.26
CA LEU A 56 -12.17 -5.72 9.06
C LEU A 56 -13.48 -4.93 8.91
N HIS A 57 -14.64 -5.58 9.04
CA HIS A 57 -15.95 -4.93 9.14
C HIS A 57 -16.30 -4.68 10.61
N GLY A 58 -15.99 -3.49 11.11
CA GLY A 58 -16.25 -3.13 12.51
C GLY A 58 -16.19 -1.62 12.75
N ASP A 59 -16.54 -1.23 13.97
CA ASP A 59 -16.57 0.18 14.37
C ASP A 59 -15.17 0.65 14.79
N TYR A 60 -14.43 1.22 13.84
CA TYR A 60 -13.08 1.74 14.09
C TYR A 60 -13.03 2.88 15.12
N ILE A 61 -14.13 3.61 15.31
CA ILE A 61 -14.18 4.77 16.21
C ILE A 61 -14.51 4.34 17.64
N ASN A 62 -15.53 3.50 17.82
CA ASN A 62 -16.05 3.16 19.14
C ASN A 62 -15.43 1.88 19.72
N ASP A 63 -14.84 1.00 18.89
CA ASP A 63 -14.22 -0.24 19.35
C ASP A 63 -12.68 -0.18 19.35
N LYS A 64 -12.12 -0.06 20.57
CA LYS A 64 -10.67 -0.06 20.79
C LYS A 64 -9.99 -1.39 20.43
N SER A 65 -10.69 -2.51 20.61
CA SER A 65 -10.17 -3.84 20.33
C SER A 65 -10.06 -4.09 18.82
N PHE A 66 -11.07 -3.66 18.07
CA PHE A 66 -11.08 -3.65 16.62
C PHE A 66 -10.01 -2.71 16.05
N LYS A 67 -9.88 -1.50 16.60
CA LYS A 67 -8.82 -0.56 16.20
C LYS A 67 -7.42 -1.17 16.30
N ARG A 68 -7.14 -1.94 17.36
CA ARG A 68 -5.85 -2.61 17.55
C ARG A 68 -5.61 -3.71 16.53
N HIS A 69 -6.61 -4.55 16.27
CA HIS A 69 -6.53 -5.59 15.22
C HIS A 69 -6.29 -4.97 13.84
N PHE A 70 -7.06 -3.93 13.50
CA PHE A 70 -6.89 -3.21 12.23
C PHE A 70 -5.48 -2.63 12.09
N GLN A 71 -4.94 -2.01 13.14
CA GLN A 71 -3.58 -1.48 13.12
C GLN A 71 -2.53 -2.59 12.93
N GLN A 72 -2.71 -3.74 13.57
CA GLN A 72 -1.82 -4.89 13.39
C GLN A 72 -1.86 -5.41 11.95
N TRP A 73 -3.07 -5.61 11.41
CA TRP A 73 -3.26 -6.02 10.01
C TRP A 73 -2.63 -5.01 9.04
N LEU A 74 -2.86 -3.71 9.24
CA LEU A 74 -2.29 -2.66 8.40
C LEU A 74 -0.76 -2.67 8.45
N ASN A 75 -0.17 -2.90 9.62
CA ASN A 75 1.28 -3.00 9.77
C ASN A 75 1.84 -4.22 9.02
N SER A 76 1.15 -5.36 9.08
CA SER A 76 1.54 -6.55 8.30
C SER A 76 1.47 -6.27 6.79
N LEU A 77 0.43 -5.57 6.32
CA LEU A 77 0.32 -5.16 4.94
C LEU A 77 1.47 -4.23 4.51
N TRP A 78 1.88 -3.29 5.36
CA TRP A 78 3.06 -2.45 5.11
C TRP A 78 4.35 -3.25 5.01
N GLN A 79 4.59 -4.19 5.95
CA GLN A 79 5.78 -5.03 5.94
C GLN A 79 5.89 -5.87 4.65
N GLU A 80 4.75 -6.37 4.14
CA GLU A 80 4.75 -7.14 2.90
C GLU A 80 5.06 -6.24 1.69
N LYS A 81 4.53 -5.02 1.65
CA LYS A 81 4.87 -4.04 0.59
C LYS A 81 6.36 -3.67 0.62
N ASP A 82 6.95 -3.52 1.81
CA ASP A 82 8.40 -3.25 1.94
C ASP A 82 9.25 -4.41 1.44
N ARG A 83 8.86 -5.66 1.72
CA ARG A 83 9.53 -6.85 1.18
C ARG A 83 9.41 -6.92 -0.34
N LEU A 84 8.22 -6.67 -0.88
CA LEU A 84 7.98 -6.62 -2.32
C LEU A 84 8.86 -5.56 -2.98
N LEU A 85 8.89 -4.34 -2.44
CA LEU A 85 9.73 -3.25 -2.95
C LEU A 85 11.21 -3.62 -2.91
N THR A 86 11.67 -4.21 -1.80
CA THR A 86 13.05 -4.69 -1.66
C THR A 86 13.37 -5.73 -2.73
N SER A 87 12.52 -6.75 -2.90
CA SER A 87 12.70 -7.80 -3.90
C SER A 87 12.68 -7.26 -5.33
N LEU A 88 11.78 -6.33 -5.64
CA LEU A 88 11.73 -5.66 -6.94
C LEU A 88 13.03 -4.88 -7.20
N MET A 89 13.52 -4.11 -6.21
CA MET A 89 14.79 -3.39 -6.33
C MET A 89 16.00 -4.32 -6.46
N SER A 90 16.04 -5.42 -5.71
CA SER A 90 17.11 -6.43 -5.76
C SER A 90 17.15 -7.15 -7.10
N SER A 91 15.99 -7.56 -7.61
CA SER A 91 15.87 -8.26 -8.90
C SER A 91 16.31 -7.38 -10.07
N GLN A 92 16.08 -6.06 -10.00
CA GLN A 92 16.59 -5.14 -11.02
C GLN A 92 18.10 -4.96 -10.98
N ARG A 93 18.75 -5.12 -9.81
CA ARG A 93 20.21 -4.98 -9.67
C ARG A 93 20.99 -6.13 -10.31
N GLN A 94 20.33 -7.27 -10.58
CA GLN A 94 20.93 -8.45 -11.24
C GLN A 94 20.75 -8.47 -12.76
N ASN A 95 19.85 -7.64 -13.31
CA ASN A 95 19.55 -7.57 -14.75
C ASN A 95 20.33 -6.45 -15.49
N LYS A 96 21.35 -5.88 -14.85
CA LYS A 96 22.30 -4.90 -15.42
C LYS A 96 23.69 -5.52 -15.46
#